data_AF-A0A947JVJ8-F1
#
_entry.id   AF-A0A947JVJ8-F1
#
_cell.length_a   1.000
_cell.length_b   1.000
_cell.length_c   1.000
_cell.angle_alpha   90.00
_cell.angle_beta   90.00
_cell.angle_gamma   90.00
#
_symmetry.space_group_name_H-M   'P 1'
#
loop_
_entity.id
_entity.type
_entity.pdbx_description
1 polymer ?
#
loop_
_entity_poly.entity_id
_entity_poly.type
_entity_poly.pdbx_seq_one_letter_code
_entity_poly.pdbx_strand_id
1 'polypeptide(L)' 'MTSQQAIGVLMLSPFYFKMSPVDRKKLVQEYCDSFNKSVMQQKNSADSKK' A
#
# COMPACT_ATOMS: atom_id res chain seq x y z
N MET A 1 -0.45 -6.46 3.56
CA MET A 1 -0.66 -6.35 2.10
C MET A 1 0.62 -6.75 1.38
N THR A 2 0.52 -7.53 0.30
CA THR A 2 1.68 -7.97 -0.50
C THR A 2 1.94 -7.03 -1.68
N SER A 3 3.15 -7.03 -2.22
CA SER A 3 3.51 -6.21 -3.39
C SER A 3 2.66 -6.52 -4.62
N GLN A 4 2.28 -7.79 -4.83
CA GLN A 4 1.40 -8.18 -5.95
C GLN A 4 -0.01 -7.58 -5.81
N GLN A 5 -0.56 -7.59 -4.60
CA GLN A 5 -1.85 -6.95 -4.31
C GLN A 5 -1.77 -5.43 -4.52
N ALA A 6 -0.67 -4.81 -4.09
CA ALA A 6 -0.45 -3.37 -4.29
C ALA A 6 -0.34 -3.00 -5.77
N ILE A 7 0.36 -3.79 -6.58
CA ILE A 7 0.39 -3.59 -8.04
C ILE A 7 -1.01 -3.67 -8.62
N GLY A 8 -1.83 -4.65 -8.21
CA GLY A 8 -3.20 -4.81 -8.67
C GLY A 8 -4.10 -3.58 -8.42
N VAL A 9 -3.87 -2.86 -7.31
CA VAL A 9 -4.57 -1.60 -7.04
C VAL A 9 -3.96 -0.44 -7.82
N LEU A 10 -2.64 -0.31 -7.80
CA LEU A 10 -1.92 0.82 -8.40
C LEU A 10 -2.08 0.85 -9.93
N MET A 11 -2.16 -0.32 -10.58
CA MET A 11 -2.37 -0.42 -12.04
C MET A 11 -3.74 0.08 -12.51
N LEU A 12 -4.71 0.27 -11.62
CA LEU A 12 -6.01 0.87 -11.96
C LEU A 12 -5.87 2.37 -12.29
N SER A 13 -4.79 3.00 -11.84
CA SER A 13 -4.49 4.39 -12.18
C SER A 13 -3.65 4.49 -13.45
N PRO A 14 -4.06 5.30 -14.45
CA PRO A 14 -3.25 5.52 -15.66
C PRO A 14 -1.91 6.20 -15.35
N PHE A 15 -1.77 6.82 -14.18
CA PHE A 15 -0.50 7.41 -13.74
C PHE A 15 0.59 6.36 -13.51
N TYR A 16 0.23 5.16 -13.06
CA TYR A 16 1.17 4.07 -12.81
C TYR A 16 1.98 3.74 -14.07
N PHE A 17 1.33 3.74 -15.24
CA PHE A 17 1.99 3.45 -16.52
C PHE A 17 2.86 4.59 -17.05
N LYS A 18 2.68 5.82 -16.56
CA LYS A 18 3.52 6.97 -16.91
C LYS A 18 4.82 7.03 -16.10
N MET A 19 4.88 6.33 -14.98
CA MET A 19 6.06 6.30 -14.11
C MET A 19 7.17 5.39 -14.65
N SER A 20 8.42 5.72 -14.31
CA SER A 20 9.57 4.86 -14.58
C SER A 20 9.48 3.56 -13.77
N PRO A 21 10.15 2.47 -14.21
CA PRO A 21 10.18 1.22 -13.44
C PRO A 21 10.72 1.38 -12.01
N VAL A 22 11.66 2.32 -11.80
CA VAL A 22 12.25 2.60 -10.48
C VAL A 22 11.21 3.27 -9.58
N ASP A 23 10.51 4.28 -10.10
CA ASP A 23 9.48 4.99 -9.33
C ASP A 23 8.29 4.08 -9.01
N ARG A 24 7.91 3.18 -9.92
CA ARG A 24 6.85 2.19 -9.67
C ARG A 24 7.21 1.27 -8.51
N LYS A 25 8.45 0.78 -8.44
CA LYS A 25 8.91 -0.07 -7.33
C LYS A 25 8.84 0.68 -6.00
N LYS A 26 9.31 1.94 -5.98
CA LYS A 26 9.25 2.80 -4.80
C LYS A 26 7.81 3.03 -4.35
N LEU A 27 6.91 3.36 -5.28
CA LEU A 27 5.48 3.58 -5.00
C LEU A 27 4.82 2.32 -4.42
N VAL A 28 5.10 1.15 -4.99
CA VAL A 28 4.56 -0.14 -4.49
C VAL A 28 5.03 -0.38 -3.05
N GLN A 29 6.30 -0.13 -2.74
CA GLN A 29 6.86 -0.29 -1.40
C GLN A 29 6.20 0.68 -0.40
N GLU A 30 6.13 1.97 -0.73
CA GLU A 30 5.52 3.00 0.11
C GLU A 30 4.03 2.73 0.37
N TYR A 31 3.31 2.24 -0.63
CA TYR A 31 1.91 1.84 -0.49
C TYR A 31 1.75 0.67 0.48
N CYS A 32 2.54 -0.39 0.30
CA CYS A 32 2.54 -1.55 1.20
C CYS A 32 2.84 -1.15 2.64
N ASP A 33 3.86 -0.33 2.85
CA ASP A 33 4.27 0.13 4.18
C ASP A 33 3.18 0.95 4.85
N SER A 34 2.59 1.90 4.11
CA SER A 34 1.51 2.76 4.60
C SER A 34 0.27 1.95 4.97
N PHE A 35 -0.12 0.99 4.12
CA PHE A 35 -1.27 0.13 4.37
C PHE A 35 -1.05 -0.78 5.59
N ASN A 36 0.13 -1.39 5.72
CA ASN A 36 0.44 -2.23 6.86
C ASN A 36 0.44 -1.43 8.17
N LYS A 37 0.98 -0.19 8.14
CA LYS A 37 0.91 0.73 9.29
C LYS A 37 -0.53 1.08 9.66
N SER A 38 -1.39 1.40 8.69
CA SER A 38 -2.79 1.74 8.97
C SER A 38 -3.57 0.54 9.52
N VAL A 39 -3.32 -0.68 9.02
CA VAL A 39 -3.95 -1.89 9.55
C VAL A 39 -3.52 -2.15 10.99
N MET A 40 -2.24 -1.97 11.31
CA MET A 40 -1.76 -2.10 12.69
C MET A 40 -2.36 -1.07 13.63
N GLN A 41 -2.52 0.18 13.19
CA GLN A 41 -3.15 1.24 13.99
C GLN A 41 -4.63 0.93 14.30
N GLN A 42 -5.40 0.46 13.31
CA GLN A 42 -6.80 0.07 13.53
C GLN A 42 -6.95 -1.11 14.49
N LYS A 43 -6.01 -2.06 14.46
CA LYS A 43 -6.01 -3.22 15.37
C LYS A 43 -5.81 -2.80 16.83
N ASN A 44 -4.93 -1.83 17.08
CA ASN A 44 -4.67 -1.31 18.43
C ASN A 44 -5.85 -0.47 18.97
N SER A 45 -6.59 0.23 18.12
CA SER A 45 -7.78 0.99 18.52
C SER A 45 -9.00 0.10 18.82
N ALA A 46 -9.06 -1.11 18.25
CA ALA A 46 -10.14 -2.07 18.48
C ALA A 46 -9.98 -2.87 19.79
N ASP A 47 -8.74 -3.06 20.27
CA ASP A 47 -8.44 -3.83 21.49
C ASP A 47 -8.65 -3.02 22.78
N SER A 48 -8.57 -1.68 22.71
CA SER A 48 -8.74 -0.78 23.86
C SER A 48 -10.21 -0.52 24.25
N LYS A 49 -11.16 -1.31 23.74
CA LYS A 49 -12.60 -1.17 24.03
C LYS A 49 -13.22 -2.42 24.69
N LYS A 50 -12.38 -3.31 25.23
CA LYS A 50 -12.81 -4.56 25.88
C LYS A 50 -12.67 -4.50 27.40
#